data_AF-A0A1I0RW06-F1
#
_entry.id   AF-A0A1I0RW06-F1
#
_cell.length_a   1.000
_cell.length_b   1.000
_cell.length_c   1.000
_cell.angle_alpha   90.00
_cell.angle_beta   90.00
_cell.angle_gamma   90.00
#
_symmetry.space_group_name_H-M   'P 1'
#
loop_
_entity.id
_entity.type
_entity.pdbx_description
1 polymer ?
#
loop_
_entity_poly.entity_id
_entity_poly.type
_entity_poly.pdbx_seq_one_letter_code
_entity_poly.pdbx_strand_id
1 'polypeptide(L)'
;MNSKGIKITYWLSTGFVAFVGFSGILNVLQIESLVKVNRELGLPQYLMPFLGVIKILGAITIVLPLLKRFHEAAYAGLIFYFTGATYVLIANGKGIEKYGVTLIIIIATVVSYLTSLKRKQTI
;
A
#
# COMPACT_ATOMS: atom_id res chain seq x y z
N MET A 1 -8.92 15.26 18.30
CA MET A 1 -8.19 15.95 17.21
C MET A 1 -9.09 17.01 16.62
N ASN A 2 -8.58 18.22 16.38
CA ASN A 2 -9.31 19.27 15.68
C ASN A 2 -9.59 18.85 14.21
N SER A 3 -10.68 19.34 13.59
CA SER A 3 -11.09 18.93 12.23
C SER A 3 -10.01 19.22 11.18
N LYS A 4 -9.25 20.31 11.35
CA LYS A 4 -8.07 20.64 10.53
C LYS A 4 -6.95 19.59 10.68
N GLY A 5 -6.68 19.14 11.91
CA GLY A 5 -5.66 18.12 12.18
C GLY A 5 -6.00 16.77 11.52
N ILE A 6 -7.27 16.36 11.56
CA ILE A 6 -7.73 15.13 10.90
C ILE A 6 -7.53 15.22 9.37
N LYS A 7 -7.83 16.36 8.76
CA LYS A 7 -7.62 16.57 7.32
C LYS A 7 -6.14 16.51 6.93
N ILE A 8 -5.26 17.14 7.72
CA ILE A 8 -3.81 17.14 7.46
C ILE A 8 -3.24 15.72 7.59
N THR A 9 -3.54 15.03 8.69
CA THR A 9 -3.07 13.65 8.90
C THR A 9 -3.59 12.71 7.81
N TYR A 10 -4.86 12.86 7.39
CA TYR A 10 -5.41 12.11 6.28
C TYR A 10 -4.60 12.33 5.00
N TRP A 11 -4.43 13.58 4.54
CA TRP A 11 -3.74 13.82 3.27
C TRP A 11 -2.26 13.46 3.30
N LEU A 12 -1.57 13.61 4.44
CA LEU A 12 -0.19 13.16 4.60
C LEU A 12 -0.08 11.64 4.51
N SER A 13 -0.90 10.91 5.27
CA SER A 13 -0.87 9.44 5.28
C SER A 13 -1.35 8.85 3.95
N THR A 14 -2.45 9.36 3.38
CA THR A 14 -2.96 8.94 2.07
C THR A 14 -1.97 9.26 0.95
N GLY A 15 -1.32 10.43 0.98
CA GLY A 15 -0.28 10.78 0.00
C GLY A 15 0.91 9.82 0.05
N PHE A 16 1.38 9.49 1.25
CA PHE A 16 2.45 8.51 1.44
C PHE A 16 2.05 7.11 0.95
N VAL A 17 0.88 6.61 1.33
CA VAL A 17 0.39 5.28 0.91
C VAL A 17 0.16 5.25 -0.60
N ALA A 18 -0.37 6.32 -1.19
CA ALA A 18 -0.56 6.43 -2.63
C ALA A 18 0.78 6.42 -3.37
N PHE A 19 1.77 7.18 -2.89
CA PHE A 19 3.12 7.17 -3.46
C PHE A 19 3.73 5.76 -3.46
N VAL A 20 3.62 5.04 -2.33
CA VAL A 20 4.05 3.64 -2.26
C VAL A 20 3.21 2.76 -3.19
N GLY A 21 1.91 3.00 -3.31
CA GLY A 21 1.06 2.23 -4.22
C GLY A 21 1.43 2.41 -5.70
N PHE A 22 1.73 3.64 -6.12
CA PHE A 22 2.19 3.95 -7.48
C PHE A 22 3.56 3.34 -7.81
N SER A 23 4.40 3.03 -6.81
CA SER A 23 5.64 2.27 -7.05
C SER A 23 5.39 0.86 -7.61
N GLY A 24 4.13 0.39 -7.60
CA GLY A 24 3.70 -0.80 -8.34
C GLY A 24 4.06 -0.75 -9.83
N ILE A 25 4.25 0.45 -10.42
CA ILE A 25 4.69 0.60 -11.82
C ILE A 25 6.03 -0.09 -12.08
N LEU A 26 6.92 -0.13 -11.08
CA LEU A 26 8.21 -0.78 -11.20
C LEU A 26 8.07 -2.30 -11.33
N ASN A 27 7.06 -2.89 -10.68
CA ASN A 27 6.72 -4.30 -10.84
C ASN A 27 6.05 -4.57 -12.19
N VAL A 28 5.24 -3.63 -12.70
CA VAL A 28 4.64 -3.74 -14.05
C VAL A 28 5.71 -3.69 -15.13
N LEU A 29 6.67 -2.77 -15.00
CA LEU A 29 7.78 -2.60 -15.94
C LEU A 29 8.88 -3.66 -15.80
N GLN A 30 8.78 -4.57 -14.81
CA GLN A 30 9.75 -5.64 -14.59
C GLN A 30 11.20 -5.13 -14.52
N ILE A 31 11.42 -4.05 -13.75
CA ILE A 31 12.77 -3.48 -13.65
C ILE A 31 13.75 -4.53 -13.11
N GLU A 32 14.94 -4.59 -13.71
CA GLU A 32 15.89 -5.70 -13.51
C GLU A 32 16.26 -5.91 -12.04
N SER A 33 16.38 -4.82 -11.27
CA SER A 33 16.67 -4.88 -9.83
C SER A 33 15.56 -5.57 -9.03
N LEU A 34 14.28 -5.32 -9.33
CA LEU A 34 13.15 -5.98 -8.68
C LEU A 34 12.98 -7.41 -9.16
N VAL A 35 13.22 -7.69 -10.45
CA VAL A 35 13.20 -9.06 -10.98
C VAL A 35 14.20 -9.94 -10.25
N LYS A 36 15.44 -9.46 -10.03
CA LYS A 36 16.47 -10.17 -9.26
C LYS A 36 16.01 -10.44 -7.82
N VAL A 37 15.55 -9.42 -7.12
CA VAL A 37 15.04 -9.54 -5.73
C VAL A 37 13.87 -10.53 -5.65
N ASN A 38 12.91 -10.44 -6.57
CA ASN A 38 11.75 -11.32 -6.57
C ASN A 38 12.14 -12.78 -6.88
N ARG A 39 13.12 -13.01 -7.76
CA ARG A 39 13.67 -14.36 -8.01
C ARG A 39 14.37 -14.93 -6.79
N GLU A 40 15.18 -14.12 -6.09
CA GLU A 40 15.83 -14.52 -4.84
C GLU A 40 14.82 -14.88 -3.74
N LEU A 41 13.65 -14.23 -3.74
CA LEU A 41 12.54 -14.51 -2.82
C LEU A 41 11.67 -15.71 -3.25
N GLY A 42 11.99 -16.36 -4.37
CA GLY A 42 11.20 -17.47 -4.92
C GLY A 42 9.83 -17.05 -5.49
N LEU A 43 9.62 -15.76 -5.76
CA LEU A 43 8.35 -15.25 -6.25
C LEU A 43 8.20 -15.47 -7.77
N PRO A 44 7.04 -15.98 -8.25
CA PRO A 44 6.79 -16.15 -9.67
C PRO A 44 6.78 -14.79 -10.40
N GLN A 45 7.59 -14.67 -11.45
CA GLN A 45 7.76 -13.38 -12.15
C GLN A 45 6.48 -12.92 -12.85
N TYR A 46 5.70 -13.84 -13.42
CA TYR A 46 4.43 -13.52 -14.08
C TYR A 46 3.40 -12.88 -13.12
N LEU A 47 3.53 -13.12 -11.81
CA LEU A 47 2.62 -12.58 -10.80
C LEU A 47 2.92 -11.12 -10.46
N MET A 48 4.18 -10.67 -10.64
CA MET A 48 4.63 -9.35 -10.23
C MET A 48 3.94 -8.20 -10.98
N PRO A 49 3.76 -8.24 -12.32
CA PRO A 49 3.02 -7.20 -13.03
C PRO A 49 1.56 -7.12 -12.57
N PHE A 50 0.90 -8.26 -12.37
CA PHE A 50 -0.48 -8.33 -11.89
C PHE A 50 -0.62 -7.67 -10.51
N LEU A 51 0.26 -8.02 -9.58
CA LEU A 51 0.33 -7.41 -8.25
C LEU A 51 0.65 -5.91 -8.32
N GLY A 52 1.50 -5.49 -9.26
CA GLY A 52 1.79 -4.09 -9.54
C GLY A 52 0.54 -3.29 -9.97
N VAL A 53 -0.24 -3.83 -10.90
CA VAL A 53 -1.50 -3.21 -11.36
C VAL A 53 -2.50 -3.09 -10.22
N ILE A 54 -2.72 -4.15 -9.44
CA ILE A 54 -3.64 -4.12 -8.29
C ILE A 54 -3.23 -3.04 -7.28
N LYS A 55 -1.93 -2.95 -6.97
CA LYS A 55 -1.40 -1.95 -6.04
C LYS A 55 -1.64 -0.52 -6.53
N ILE A 56 -1.47 -0.26 -7.82
CA ILE A 56 -1.75 1.04 -8.46
C ILE A 56 -3.25 1.35 -8.39
N LEU A 57 -4.12 0.39 -8.73
CA LEU A 57 -5.57 0.57 -8.65
C LEU A 57 -6.04 0.88 -7.22
N GLY A 58 -5.44 0.23 -6.23
CA GLY A 58 -5.64 0.55 -4.82
C GLY A 58 -5.26 2.00 -4.49
N ALA A 59 -4.06 2.44 -4.90
CA ALA A 59 -3.61 3.82 -4.72
C ALA A 59 -4.54 4.85 -5.38
N ILE A 60 -4.95 4.62 -6.63
CA ILE A 60 -5.88 5.49 -7.34
C ILE A 60 -7.20 5.60 -6.57
N THR A 61 -7.72 4.47 -6.07
CA THR A 61 -9.01 4.40 -5.38
C THR A 61 -9.01 5.11 -4.03
N ILE A 62 -7.90 5.08 -3.28
CA ILE A 62 -7.80 5.79 -1.99
C ILE A 62 -7.62 7.31 -2.17
N VAL A 63 -7.04 7.74 -3.30
CA VAL A 63 -6.85 9.17 -3.61
C VAL A 63 -8.11 9.78 -4.21
N LEU A 64 -8.76 9.09 -5.15
CA LEU A 64 -9.94 9.58 -5.85
C LEU A 64 -11.22 9.22 -5.08
N PRO A 65 -11.96 10.20 -4.53
CA PRO A 65 -13.17 9.95 -3.75
C PRO A 65 -14.39 9.54 -4.61
N LEU A 66 -14.20 9.37 -5.93
CA LEU A 66 -15.26 9.05 -6.89
C LEU A 66 -15.82 7.64 -6.68
N LEU A 67 -15.01 6.72 -6.15
CA LEU A 67 -15.35 5.31 -6.00
C LEU A 67 -15.68 4.96 -4.54
N LYS A 68 -16.64 5.66 -3.92
CA LYS A 68 -16.99 5.49 -2.49
C LYS A 68 -17.22 4.03 -2.07
N ARG A 69 -17.82 3.21 -2.95
CA ARG A 69 -18.10 1.79 -2.69
C ARG A 69 -16.84 0.92 -2.71
N PHE A 70 -15.85 1.26 -3.53
CA PHE A 70 -14.58 0.52 -3.62
C PHE A 70 -13.51 1.03 -2.66
N HIS A 71 -13.74 2.18 -2.03
CA HIS A 71 -12.80 2.79 -1.10
C HIS A 71 -12.41 1.84 0.04
N GLU A 72 -13.39 1.25 0.74
CA GLU A 72 -13.11 0.31 1.83
C GLU A 72 -12.41 -0.96 1.36
N ALA A 73 -12.84 -1.49 0.21
CA ALA A 73 -12.20 -2.64 -0.43
C ALA A 73 -10.75 -2.34 -0.83
N ALA A 74 -10.44 -1.13 -1.30
CA ALA A 74 -9.09 -0.72 -1.65
C ALA A 74 -8.15 -0.66 -0.42
N TYR A 75 -8.62 -0.12 0.71
CA TYR A 75 -7.85 -0.15 1.95
C TYR A 75 -7.61 -1.58 2.44
N ALA A 76 -8.64 -2.43 2.45
CA ALA A 76 -8.49 -3.83 2.82
C ALA A 76 -7.50 -4.57 1.91
N GLY A 77 -7.62 -4.38 0.59
CA GLY A 77 -6.71 -4.97 -0.40
C GLY A 77 -5.26 -4.52 -0.23
N LEU A 78 -5.01 -3.23 0.02
CA LEU A 78 -3.67 -2.72 0.29
C LEU A 78 -3.09 -3.27 1.59
N ILE A 79 -3.90 -3.36 2.65
CA ILE A 79 -3.46 -3.96 3.93
C ILE A 79 -3.04 -5.42 3.68
N PHE A 80 -3.88 -6.23 3.05
CA PHE A 80 -3.54 -7.63 2.75
C PHE A 80 -2.32 -7.76 1.84
N TYR A 81 -2.18 -6.89 0.84
CA TYR A 81 -1.02 -6.83 -0.03
C TYR A 81 0.27 -6.63 0.78
N PHE A 82 0.31 -5.61 1.65
CA PHE A 82 1.50 -5.31 2.44
C PHE A 82 1.76 -6.35 3.54
N THR A 83 0.71 -6.95 4.11
CA THR A 83 0.86 -8.07 5.04
C THR A 83 1.46 -9.28 4.33
N GLY A 84 1.00 -9.62 3.12
CA GLY A 84 1.57 -10.70 2.31
C GLY A 84 3.04 -10.45 1.96
N ALA A 85 3.39 -9.22 1.56
CA ALA A 85 4.77 -8.82 1.31
C ALA A 85 5.65 -8.96 2.58
N THR A 86 5.13 -8.55 3.74
CA THR A 86 5.80 -8.72 5.04
C THR A 86 6.03 -10.19 5.36
N TYR A 87 5.02 -11.04 5.16
CA TYR A 87 5.12 -12.48 5.37
C TYR A 87 6.21 -13.11 4.48
N VAL A 88 6.24 -12.79 3.18
CA VAL A 88 7.26 -13.30 2.24
C VAL A 88 8.67 -12.90 2.69
N LEU A 89 8.86 -11.67 3.16
CA LEU A 89 10.16 -11.20 3.66
C LEU A 89 10.61 -11.98 4.89
N ILE A 90 9.70 -12.18 5.86
CA ILE A 90 9.98 -12.94 7.09
C ILE A 90 10.27 -14.41 6.76
N ALA A 91 9.45 -15.04 5.90
CA ALA A 91 9.60 -16.43 5.50
C ALA A 91 10.94 -16.69 4.75
N ASN A 92 11.47 -15.68 4.07
CA ASN A 92 12.78 -15.72 3.43
C ASN A 92 13.93 -15.25 4.35
N GLY A 93 13.70 -15.13 5.66
CA GLY A 93 14.72 -14.78 6.64
C GLY A 93 15.32 -13.38 6.45
N LYS A 94 14.61 -12.45 5.81
CA LYS A 94 15.08 -11.06 5.66
C LYS A 94 15.02 -10.37 7.02
N GLY A 95 15.98 -9.48 7.30
CA GLY A 95 16.06 -8.77 8.57
C GLY A 95 15.01 -7.66 8.73
N ILE A 96 14.92 -7.13 9.96
CA ILE A 96 13.98 -6.07 10.37
C ILE A 96 14.11 -4.81 9.52
N GLU A 97 15.28 -4.56 8.94
CA GLU A 97 15.51 -3.46 8.01
C GLU A 97 14.66 -3.57 6.74
N LYS A 98 14.29 -4.78 6.30
CA LYS A 98 13.46 -4.99 5.11
C LYS A 98 11.98 -5.05 5.45
N TYR A 99 11.58 -5.91 6.39
CA TYR A 99 10.16 -6.07 6.72
C TYR A 99 9.63 -4.97 7.66
N GLY A 100 10.51 -4.24 8.36
CA GLY A 100 10.12 -3.06 9.14
C GLY A 100 9.54 -1.95 8.27
N VAL A 101 10.07 -1.77 7.05
CA VAL A 101 9.53 -0.81 6.07
C VAL A 101 8.10 -1.19 5.68
N THR A 102 7.80 -2.48 5.43
CA THR A 102 6.44 -2.91 5.09
C THR A 102 5.47 -2.77 6.27
N LEU A 103 5.92 -2.98 7.51
CA LEU A 103 5.11 -2.70 8.71
C LEU A 103 4.76 -1.21 8.85
N ILE A 104 5.70 -0.30 8.62
CA ILE A 104 5.44 1.14 8.63
C ILE A 104 4.37 1.50 7.59
N ILE A 105 4.43 0.90 6.40
CA ILE A 105 3.45 1.11 5.34
C ILE A 105 2.06 0.60 5.75
N ILE A 106 1.97 -0.55 6.42
CA ILE A 106 0.70 -1.07 6.96
C ILE A 106 0.12 -0.08 7.98
N ILE A 107 0.94 0.40 8.92
CA ILE A 107 0.52 1.37 9.93
C ILE A 107 0.02 2.66 9.25
N ALA A 108 0.76 3.18 8.27
CA ALA A 108 0.34 4.36 7.51
C ALA A 108 -0.99 4.15 6.77
N THR A 109 -1.20 2.95 6.22
CA THR A 109 -2.45 2.56 5.55
C THR A 109 -3.63 2.51 6.52
N VAL A 110 -3.43 1.95 7.72
CA VAL A 110 -4.44 1.92 8.78
C VAL A 110 -4.75 3.33 9.30
N VAL A 111 -3.74 4.17 9.54
CA VAL A 111 -3.93 5.57 9.96
C VAL A 111 -4.69 6.37 8.90
N SER A 112 -4.33 6.19 7.63
CA SER A 112 -5.03 6.79 6.49
C SER A 112 -6.49 6.35 6.44
N TYR A 113 -6.78 5.07 6.62
CA TYR A 113 -8.15 4.55 6.69
C TYR A 113 -8.94 5.16 7.85
N LEU A 114 -8.42 5.12 9.08
CA LEU A 114 -9.11 5.63 10.27
C LEU A 114 -9.40 7.14 10.17
N THR A 115 -8.45 7.91 9.63
CA THR A 115 -8.66 9.35 9.40
C THR A 115 -9.64 9.63 8.25
N SER A 116 -9.71 8.75 7.25
CA SER A 116 -10.71 8.82 6.18
C SER A 116 -12.14 8.64 6.71
N LEU A 117 -12.35 7.71 7.65
CA LEU A 117 -13.64 7.46 8.28
C LEU A 117 -14.09 8.69 9.09
N LYS A 118 -13.19 9.23 9.92
CA LYS A 118 -13.47 10.43 10.72
C LYS A 118 -13.79 11.65 9.85
N ARG A 119 -13.11 11.80 8.71
CA ARG A 119 -13.39 12.86 7.74
C ARG A 119 -14.80 12.74 7.13
N LYS A 120 -15.26 11.52 6.82
CA LYS A 120 -16.60 11.29 6.26
C LYS A 120 -17.73 11.58 7.25
N GLN A 121 -17.49 11.48 8.55
CA GLN A 121 -18.48 11.75 9.62
C GLN A 121 -18.60 13.25 9.99
N THR A 122 -17.68 14.10 9.54
CA THR A 122 -17.67 15.55 9.86
C THR A 122 -18.33 16.41 8.77
N ILE A 123 -18.89 15.77 7.73
CA ILE A 123 -19.62 16.39 6.61
C ILE A 123 -21.05 15.88 6.68
#